data_AF-A0A7R9EA30-F1
#
_entry.id   AF-A0A7R9EA30-F1
#
_cell.length_a   1.000
_cell.length_b   1.000
_cell.length_c   1.000
_cell.angle_alpha   90.00
_cell.angle_beta   90.00
_cell.angle_gamma   90.00
#
_symmetry.space_group_name_H-M   'P 1'
#
loop_
_entity.id
_entity.type
_entity.pdbx_description
1 polymer ?
#
loop_
_entity_poly.entity_id
_entity_poly.type
_entity_poly.pdbx_seq_one_letter_code
_entity_poly.pdbx_strand_id
1 'polypeptide(L)'
;MEHFTLSTVLLVALLLSTGLVRSLPVDTGDDLGTIIFSSVLFRHGDRAPTGTYPNDIYNDEAKYWPRGYGQLSEIGEEQHFKQGSFFRKRYNHILPETYNVNDTYVRSSNIDRTLASARAHLAGLYPPTERNLAQPNINFQVIPIHTTDMVNDKELYNLSVPEWANSYYPQPLGNLFLLESFIAAAGTEELQRLSTGPLLKEIIANTLAKVNGTLSPDRGLYIYSAHDSNVVDLLQGLDVFNGILVPYASAVMIELRSKADEYFITVSYKNSTELDPHLLQLPGCDALCPLDSFVELTKPIIPDDLTTECAEEVVAGQEYHFEIPAAAILPEWEHCFQQPTVKDGRFHRISFTTKNHK
;
A
#
# COMPACT_ATOMS: atom_id res chain seq x y z
N MET A 1 -10.98 28.91 55.29
CA MET A 1 -10.61 30.04 54.40
C MET A 1 -9.11 29.99 54.27
N GLU A 2 -8.62 29.19 53.32
CA GLU A 2 -7.19 29.04 53.05
C GLU A 2 -6.82 29.95 51.89
N HIS A 3 -5.81 30.77 52.13
CA HIS A 3 -5.35 31.81 51.23
C HIS A 3 -4.61 31.20 50.03
N PHE A 4 -5.23 31.24 48.84
CA PHE A 4 -4.50 31.08 47.59
C PHE A 4 -3.73 32.37 47.31
N THR A 5 -2.41 32.33 47.53
CA THR A 5 -1.50 33.45 47.27
C THR A 5 -1.35 33.70 45.78
N LEU A 6 -1.41 34.98 45.38
CA LEU A 6 -1.30 35.51 44.00
C LEU A 6 -0.12 34.96 43.16
N SER A 7 0.88 34.34 43.79
CA SER A 7 2.07 33.83 43.13
C SER A 7 1.86 32.54 42.31
N THR A 8 0.82 31.75 42.60
CA THR A 8 0.52 30.52 41.82
C THR A 8 -0.27 30.81 40.54
N VAL A 9 -1.04 31.90 40.50
CA VAL A 9 -1.81 32.31 39.31
C VAL A 9 -0.90 32.89 38.22
N LEU A 10 0.19 33.59 38.59
CA LEU A 10 1.14 34.15 37.62
C LEU A 10 1.99 33.08 36.91
N LEU A 11 2.31 31.96 37.57
CA LEU A 11 3.12 30.90 36.97
C LEU A 11 2.35 30.14 35.88
N VAL A 12 1.04 29.98 36.05
CA VAL A 12 0.15 29.36 35.04
C VAL A 12 -0.07 30.30 33.85
N ALA A 13 -0.13 31.62 34.08
CA ALA A 13 -0.27 32.61 33.02
C ALA A 13 1.01 32.77 32.16
N LEU A 14 2.21 32.64 32.75
CA LEU A 14 3.46 32.71 31.98
C LEU A 14 3.68 31.47 31.09
N LEU A 15 3.26 30.28 31.53
CA LEU A 15 3.36 29.05 30.73
C LEU A 15 2.42 29.02 29.51
N LEU A 16 1.38 29.85 29.51
CA LEU A 16 0.51 30.06 28.33
C LEU A 16 1.07 31.09 27.34
N SER A 17 2.15 31.81 27.67
CA SER A 17 2.76 32.84 26.81
C SER A 17 4.06 32.43 26.12
N THR A 18 4.66 31.30 26.53
CA THR A 18 5.85 30.72 25.86
C THR A 18 5.57 29.39 25.16
N GLY A 19 4.32 28.93 25.20
CA GLY A 19 3.88 27.82 24.37
C GLY A 19 3.69 28.30 22.94
N LEU A 20 4.76 28.28 22.15
CA LEU A 20 4.63 28.19 20.69
C LEU A 20 3.96 26.84 20.40
N VAL A 21 2.64 26.77 20.55
CA VAL A 21 1.83 25.76 19.89
C VAL A 21 2.01 26.09 18.42
N ARG A 22 3.03 25.50 17.80
CA ARG A 22 3.07 25.34 16.35
C ARG A 22 1.81 24.54 16.05
N SER A 23 0.77 25.25 15.63
CA SER A 23 -0.32 24.64 14.87
C SER A 23 0.37 23.81 13.79
N LEU A 24 0.15 22.50 13.81
CA LEU A 24 0.55 21.66 12.69
C LEU A 24 -0.03 22.31 11.43
N PRO A 25 0.76 22.48 10.36
CA PRO A 25 0.23 23.07 9.14
C PRO A 25 -0.97 22.24 8.72
N VAL A 26 -2.14 22.87 8.68
CA VAL A 26 -3.26 22.31 7.93
C VAL A 26 -2.85 22.47 6.47
N ASP A 27 -2.56 21.34 5.84
CA ASP A 27 -2.13 21.22 4.45
C ASP A 27 -3.22 21.72 3.52
N THR A 28 -3.16 23.00 3.16
CA THR A 28 -3.84 23.53 1.99
C THR A 28 -2.94 23.18 0.81
N GLY A 29 -3.32 22.19 0.00
CA GLY A 29 -2.52 21.60 -1.09
C GLY A 29 -2.02 22.53 -2.22
N ASP A 30 -1.87 23.82 -1.97
CA ASP A 30 -1.35 24.85 -2.87
C ASP A 30 0.19 24.85 -3.01
N ASP A 31 0.96 24.12 -2.18
CA ASP A 31 2.43 24.19 -2.18
C ASP A 31 3.16 22.95 -2.73
N LEU A 32 2.45 21.92 -3.19
CA LEU A 32 3.10 20.68 -3.68
C LEU A 32 3.42 20.70 -5.18
N GLY A 33 3.01 21.74 -5.91
CA GLY A 33 3.13 21.80 -7.38
C GLY A 33 2.13 20.88 -8.10
N THR A 34 2.28 20.76 -9.41
CA THR A 34 1.32 20.10 -10.31
C THR A 34 1.69 18.64 -10.53
N ILE A 35 0.73 17.72 -10.34
CA ILE A 35 0.91 16.30 -10.69
C ILE A 35 0.96 16.17 -12.22
N ILE A 36 2.00 15.54 -12.75
CA ILE A 36 2.18 15.32 -14.20
C ILE A 36 2.17 13.84 -14.58
N PHE A 37 2.31 12.94 -13.61
CA PHE A 37 2.24 11.50 -13.77
C PHE A 37 1.95 10.84 -12.42
N SER A 38 1.25 9.70 -12.43
CA SER A 38 1.02 8.93 -11.22
C SER A 38 1.05 7.41 -11.47
N SER A 39 1.63 6.70 -10.50
CA SER A 39 1.50 5.25 -10.33
C SER A 39 0.69 4.97 -9.07
N VAL A 40 -0.38 4.19 -9.20
CA VAL A 40 -1.31 3.86 -8.12
C VAL A 40 -1.34 2.36 -7.91
N LEU A 41 -0.98 1.90 -6.72
CA LEU A 41 -1.16 0.52 -6.27
C LEU A 41 -2.34 0.46 -5.30
N PHE A 42 -3.34 -0.39 -5.56
CA PHE A 42 -4.44 -0.58 -4.62
C PHE A 42 -4.74 -2.04 -4.30
N ARG A 43 -5.21 -2.25 -3.07
CA ARG A 43 -5.83 -3.50 -2.64
C ARG A 43 -7.21 -3.61 -3.27
N HIS A 44 -7.62 -4.83 -3.65
CA HIS A 44 -9.00 -5.12 -4.02
C HIS A 44 -10.03 -4.67 -2.95
N GLY A 45 -11.29 -4.57 -3.36
CA GLY A 45 -12.39 -4.18 -2.48
C GLY A 45 -12.83 -5.28 -1.54
N ASP A 46 -13.85 -4.98 -0.72
CA ASP A 46 -14.48 -5.95 0.17
C ASP A 46 -14.88 -7.25 -0.55
N ARG A 47 -14.68 -8.38 0.14
CA ARG A 47 -14.85 -9.70 -0.45
C ARG A 47 -15.35 -10.72 0.58
N ALA A 48 -15.89 -11.82 0.07
CA ALA A 48 -16.08 -13.02 0.86
C ALA A 48 -14.73 -13.53 1.42
N PRO A 49 -14.74 -14.30 2.54
CA PRO A 49 -13.58 -15.06 2.99
C PRO A 49 -13.04 -15.92 1.84
N THR A 50 -11.73 -16.11 1.73
CA THR A 50 -11.12 -16.99 0.71
C THR A 50 -11.31 -18.48 0.99
N GLY A 51 -11.84 -18.79 2.17
CA GLY A 51 -12.15 -20.10 2.70
C GLY A 51 -12.54 -19.92 4.17
N THR A 52 -12.89 -21.01 4.85
CA THR A 52 -13.20 -20.96 6.28
C THR A 52 -12.73 -22.23 7.00
N TYR A 53 -12.76 -22.21 8.32
CA TYR A 53 -12.38 -23.33 9.17
C TYR A 53 -13.57 -24.30 9.41
N PRO A 54 -13.32 -25.59 9.71
CA PRO A 54 -14.36 -26.62 9.73
C PRO A 54 -15.57 -26.33 10.64
N ASN A 55 -15.35 -25.62 11.75
CA ASN A 55 -16.38 -25.34 12.76
C ASN A 55 -17.04 -23.96 12.60
N ASP A 56 -16.80 -23.26 11.49
CA ASP A 56 -17.48 -21.99 11.22
C ASP A 56 -18.97 -22.25 10.93
N ILE A 57 -19.85 -21.55 11.64
CA ILE A 57 -21.32 -21.63 11.44
C ILE A 57 -21.76 -21.00 10.11
N TYR A 58 -20.86 -20.26 9.44
CA TYR A 58 -21.03 -19.66 8.12
C TYR A 58 -20.32 -20.43 7.00
N ASN A 59 -20.00 -21.71 7.22
CA ASN A 59 -19.27 -22.53 6.25
C ASN A 59 -20.08 -23.05 5.05
N ASP A 60 -21.41 -22.91 5.07
CA ASP A 60 -22.28 -23.17 3.92
C ASP A 60 -22.14 -22.05 2.89
N GLU A 61 -21.20 -22.24 1.95
CA GLU A 61 -20.84 -21.27 0.93
C GLU A 61 -22.06 -20.83 0.09
N ALA A 62 -22.85 -21.78 -0.40
CA ALA A 62 -24.01 -21.48 -1.23
C ALA A 62 -25.06 -20.64 -0.48
N LYS A 63 -25.15 -20.78 0.84
CA LYS A 63 -26.11 -20.06 1.67
C LYS A 63 -25.63 -18.67 2.07
N TYR A 64 -24.37 -18.53 2.49
CA TYR A 64 -23.87 -17.28 3.09
C TYR A 64 -23.02 -16.44 2.13
N TRP A 65 -22.43 -17.08 1.12
CA TRP A 65 -21.54 -16.46 0.14
C TRP A 65 -22.02 -16.80 -1.27
N PRO A 66 -23.16 -16.22 -1.72
CA PRO A 66 -23.83 -16.65 -2.95
C PRO A 66 -23.01 -16.42 -4.24
N ARG A 67 -21.97 -15.57 -4.17
CA ARG A 67 -20.99 -15.36 -5.24
C ARG A 67 -19.79 -16.31 -5.14
N GLY A 68 -19.64 -17.04 -4.04
CA GLY A 68 -18.54 -17.94 -3.72
C GLY A 68 -17.46 -17.31 -2.84
N TYR A 69 -16.59 -18.14 -2.29
CA TYR A 69 -15.45 -17.70 -1.49
C TYR A 69 -14.43 -16.90 -2.31
N GLY A 70 -13.81 -15.91 -1.67
CA GLY A 70 -12.76 -15.08 -2.25
C GLY A 70 -13.23 -14.09 -3.31
N GLN A 71 -14.53 -14.05 -3.61
CA GLN A 71 -15.12 -13.19 -4.62
C GLN A 71 -15.46 -11.79 -4.08
N LEU A 72 -15.39 -10.80 -4.97
CA LEU A 72 -15.69 -9.40 -4.66
C LEU A 72 -17.18 -9.25 -4.31
N SER A 73 -17.46 -8.54 -3.22
CA SER A 73 -18.82 -8.21 -2.80
C SER A 73 -19.34 -6.96 -3.53
N GLU A 74 -20.63 -6.70 -3.42
CA GLU A 74 -21.25 -5.45 -3.91
C GLU A 74 -20.69 -4.23 -3.19
N ILE A 75 -20.32 -4.38 -1.91
CA ILE A 75 -19.63 -3.34 -1.13
C ILE A 75 -18.25 -3.07 -1.77
N GLY A 76 -17.52 -4.11 -2.14
CA GLY A 76 -16.21 -3.98 -2.80
C GLY A 76 -16.29 -3.32 -4.18
N GLU A 77 -17.35 -3.61 -4.94
CA GLU A 77 -17.65 -2.92 -6.21
C GLU A 77 -17.91 -1.42 -5.98
N GLU A 78 -18.74 -1.06 -5.00
CA GLU A 78 -19.04 0.34 -4.67
C GLU A 78 -17.79 1.09 -4.19
N GLN A 79 -16.97 0.45 -3.35
CA GLN A 79 -15.71 1.02 -2.84
C GLN A 79 -14.78 1.43 -4.00
N HIS A 80 -14.58 0.54 -4.97
CA HIS A 80 -13.73 0.85 -6.11
C HIS A 80 -14.36 1.83 -7.08
N PHE A 81 -15.68 1.79 -7.29
CA PHE A 81 -16.37 2.79 -8.10
C PHE A 81 -16.19 4.21 -7.53
N LYS A 82 -16.36 4.37 -6.21
CA LYS A 82 -16.11 5.63 -5.50
C LYS A 82 -14.65 6.06 -5.59
N GLN A 83 -13.72 5.12 -5.43
CA GLN A 83 -12.29 5.40 -5.56
C GLN A 83 -11.90 5.84 -6.98
N GLY A 84 -12.41 5.18 -8.02
CA GLY A 84 -12.22 5.60 -9.40
C GLY A 84 -12.78 7.01 -9.65
N SER A 85 -13.96 7.30 -9.10
CA SER A 85 -14.58 8.63 -9.17
C SER A 85 -13.73 9.72 -8.47
N PHE A 86 -13.10 9.37 -7.35
CA PHE A 86 -12.13 10.23 -6.67
C PHE A 86 -10.92 10.50 -7.56
N PHE A 87 -10.32 9.47 -8.15
CA PHE A 87 -9.16 9.63 -9.04
C PHE A 87 -9.51 10.36 -10.34
N ARG A 88 -10.73 10.23 -10.85
CA ARG A 88 -11.20 11.03 -12.00
C ARG A 88 -11.14 12.52 -11.68
N LYS A 89 -11.58 12.92 -10.48
CA LYS A 89 -11.51 14.32 -10.04
C LYS A 89 -10.06 14.76 -9.81
N ARG A 90 -9.25 13.90 -9.18
CA ARG A 90 -7.86 14.21 -8.83
C ARG A 90 -6.93 14.36 -10.03
N TYR A 91 -7.13 13.55 -11.07
CA TYR A 91 -6.25 13.47 -12.23
C TYR A 91 -6.88 14.01 -13.51
N ASN A 92 -7.96 14.81 -13.41
CA ASN A 92 -8.67 15.35 -14.57
C ASN A 92 -7.78 16.18 -15.52
N HIS A 93 -6.71 16.78 -15.01
CA HIS A 93 -5.78 17.64 -15.75
C HIS A 93 -4.72 16.84 -16.52
N ILE A 94 -4.48 15.57 -16.14
CA ILE A 94 -3.59 14.65 -16.87
C ILE A 94 -4.34 13.53 -17.59
N LEU A 95 -5.66 13.42 -17.41
CA LEU A 95 -6.50 12.39 -18.02
C LEU A 95 -7.63 13.00 -18.87
N PRO A 96 -7.67 12.72 -20.19
CA PRO A 96 -8.80 13.07 -21.03
C PRO A 96 -10.12 12.48 -20.53
N GLU A 97 -11.26 13.11 -20.86
CA GLU A 97 -12.60 12.62 -20.48
C GLU A 97 -12.91 11.24 -21.05
N THR A 98 -12.43 10.96 -22.25
CA THR A 98 -12.58 9.66 -22.91
C THR A 98 -11.32 8.84 -22.68
N TYR A 99 -11.49 7.58 -22.27
CA TYR A 99 -10.37 6.65 -22.16
C TYR A 99 -9.64 6.45 -23.49
N ASN A 100 -8.32 6.46 -23.42
CA ASN A 100 -7.42 5.97 -24.46
C ASN A 100 -6.34 5.08 -23.83
N VAL A 101 -5.96 4.01 -24.54
CA VAL A 101 -4.89 3.08 -24.13
C VAL A 101 -3.52 3.76 -23.99
N ASN A 102 -3.35 4.92 -24.63
CA ASN A 102 -2.13 5.73 -24.58
C ASN A 102 -2.09 6.69 -23.38
N ASP A 103 -3.20 6.89 -22.65
CA ASP A 103 -3.26 7.81 -21.51
C ASP A 103 -3.24 7.08 -20.17
N THR A 104 -3.78 5.85 -20.12
CA THR A 104 -3.89 5.06 -18.88
C THR A 104 -3.57 3.59 -19.11
N TYR A 105 -2.71 3.06 -18.24
CA TYR A 105 -2.37 1.65 -18.18
C TYR A 105 -2.94 1.03 -16.91
N VAL A 106 -3.48 -0.18 -17.04
CA VAL A 106 -4.08 -0.92 -15.91
C VAL A 106 -3.56 -2.35 -15.93
N ARG A 107 -2.86 -2.72 -14.87
CA ARG A 107 -2.44 -4.09 -14.58
C ARG A 107 -3.18 -4.58 -13.34
N SER A 108 -3.63 -5.81 -13.38
CA SER A 108 -4.20 -6.52 -12.24
C SER A 108 -3.45 -7.83 -12.07
N SER A 109 -3.43 -8.33 -10.85
CA SER A 109 -3.17 -9.75 -10.65
C SER A 109 -4.29 -10.60 -11.24
N ASN A 110 -4.00 -11.85 -11.60
CA ASN A 110 -4.98 -12.78 -12.20
C ASN A 110 -5.86 -13.47 -11.16
N ILE A 111 -6.61 -12.67 -10.41
CA ILE A 111 -7.63 -13.16 -9.48
C ILE A 111 -8.93 -12.38 -9.73
N ASP A 112 -10.06 -13.06 -9.72
CA ASP A 112 -11.37 -12.46 -10.01
C ASP A 112 -11.64 -11.18 -9.20
N ARG A 113 -11.34 -11.18 -7.89
CA ARG A 113 -11.57 -10.00 -7.04
C ARG A 113 -10.75 -8.79 -7.43
N THR A 114 -9.52 -8.96 -7.91
CA THR A 114 -8.64 -7.86 -8.32
C THR A 114 -9.02 -7.37 -9.72
N LEU A 115 -9.38 -8.27 -10.63
CA LEU A 115 -9.92 -7.93 -11.95
C LEU A 115 -11.27 -7.20 -11.86
N ALA A 116 -12.18 -7.68 -11.01
CA ALA A 116 -13.48 -7.04 -10.76
C ALA A 116 -13.30 -5.67 -10.09
N SER A 117 -12.37 -5.56 -9.13
CA SER A 117 -12.01 -4.29 -8.50
C SER A 117 -11.49 -3.27 -9.51
N ALA A 118 -10.56 -3.68 -10.39
CA ALA A 118 -10.06 -2.83 -11.46
C ALA A 118 -11.19 -2.40 -12.41
N ARG A 119 -12.11 -3.29 -12.75
CA ARG A 119 -13.28 -2.97 -13.59
C ARG A 119 -14.21 -1.95 -12.92
N ALA A 120 -14.54 -2.15 -11.64
CA ALA A 120 -15.38 -1.21 -10.88
C ALA A 120 -14.70 0.17 -10.74
N HIS A 121 -13.40 0.16 -10.49
CA HIS A 121 -12.58 1.37 -10.45
C HIS A 121 -12.64 2.12 -11.79
N LEU A 122 -12.46 1.42 -12.90
CA LEU A 122 -12.48 2.01 -14.23
C LEU A 122 -13.86 2.58 -14.60
N ALA A 123 -14.94 1.98 -14.12
CA ALA A 123 -16.29 2.52 -14.29
C ALA A 123 -16.48 3.88 -13.59
N GLY A 124 -15.83 4.10 -12.44
CA GLY A 124 -15.79 5.39 -11.76
C GLY A 124 -14.78 6.38 -12.37
N LEU A 125 -13.65 5.86 -12.87
CA LEU A 125 -12.60 6.68 -13.47
C LEU A 125 -12.99 7.22 -14.85
N TYR A 126 -13.68 6.43 -15.66
CA TYR A 126 -14.14 6.79 -17.01
C TYR A 126 -15.64 6.57 -17.13
N PRO A 127 -16.46 7.42 -16.50
CA PRO A 127 -17.91 7.36 -16.70
C PRO A 127 -18.23 7.55 -18.19
N PRO A 128 -19.17 6.78 -18.76
CA PRO A 128 -19.48 6.90 -20.18
C PRO A 128 -20.03 8.28 -20.51
N THR A 129 -19.55 8.85 -21.62
CA THR A 129 -20.08 10.08 -22.21
C THR A 129 -20.89 9.72 -23.45
N GLU A 130 -21.77 10.62 -23.92
CA GLU A 130 -22.59 10.40 -25.14
C GLU A 130 -21.76 9.96 -26.36
N ARG A 131 -20.48 10.36 -26.42
CA ARG A 131 -19.54 10.02 -27.50
C ARG A 131 -18.99 8.59 -27.44
N ASN A 132 -19.06 7.92 -26.29
CA ASN A 132 -18.47 6.60 -26.06
C ASN A 132 -19.52 5.51 -25.76
N LEU A 133 -20.81 5.84 -25.86
CA LEU A 133 -21.88 4.87 -25.72
C LEU A 133 -21.87 3.92 -26.91
N ALA A 134 -21.52 2.65 -26.66
CA ALA A 134 -21.66 1.60 -27.66
C ALA A 134 -23.13 1.42 -28.08
N GLN A 135 -24.07 1.68 -27.15
CA GLN A 135 -25.51 1.74 -27.38
C GLN A 135 -26.15 2.78 -26.45
N PRO A 136 -27.22 3.50 -26.85
CA PRO A 136 -27.86 4.54 -26.05
C PRO A 136 -28.35 4.09 -24.66
N ASN A 137 -28.60 2.78 -24.48
CA ASN A 137 -29.14 2.20 -23.25
C ASN A 137 -28.08 1.43 -22.43
N ILE A 138 -26.82 1.39 -22.88
CA ILE A 138 -25.71 0.73 -22.17
C ILE A 138 -24.74 1.81 -21.72
N ASN A 139 -24.93 2.30 -20.50
CA ASN A 139 -24.05 3.27 -19.87
C ASN A 139 -22.85 2.57 -19.22
N PHE A 140 -22.05 1.88 -20.05
CA PHE A 140 -20.85 1.16 -19.63
C PHE A 140 -19.80 1.13 -20.75
N GLN A 141 -18.54 1.33 -20.41
CA GLN A 141 -17.40 1.23 -21.34
C GLN A 141 -16.49 0.06 -20.92
N VAL A 142 -16.09 -0.76 -21.90
CA VAL A 142 -15.09 -1.81 -21.67
C VAL A 142 -13.70 -1.19 -21.77
N ILE A 143 -12.93 -1.25 -20.70
CA ILE A 143 -11.53 -0.83 -20.64
C ILE A 143 -10.65 -2.08 -20.39
N PRO A 144 -9.61 -2.33 -21.20
CA PRO A 144 -8.71 -3.47 -21.00
C PRO A 144 -8.03 -3.43 -19.63
N ILE A 145 -7.94 -4.60 -18.99
CA ILE A 145 -7.16 -4.83 -17.77
C ILE A 145 -6.13 -5.91 -18.12
N HIS A 146 -4.85 -5.57 -18.02
CA HIS A 146 -3.76 -6.51 -18.29
C HIS A 146 -3.54 -7.40 -17.07
N THR A 147 -3.25 -8.67 -17.29
CA THR A 147 -2.95 -9.64 -16.24
C THR A 147 -1.95 -10.66 -16.76
N THR A 148 -1.25 -11.34 -15.86
CA THR A 148 -0.42 -12.51 -16.17
C THR A 148 -0.75 -13.64 -15.21
N ASP A 149 -0.47 -14.90 -15.56
CA ASP A 149 -0.77 -16.05 -14.70
C ASP A 149 -0.09 -15.92 -13.34
N MET A 150 -0.79 -16.29 -12.26
CA MET A 150 -0.28 -16.13 -10.88
C MET A 150 1.12 -16.72 -10.67
N VAL A 151 1.45 -17.83 -11.33
CA VAL A 151 2.74 -18.52 -11.23
C VAL A 151 3.87 -17.73 -11.91
N ASN A 152 3.54 -16.89 -12.89
CA ASN A 152 4.48 -16.10 -13.67
C ASN A 152 4.46 -14.60 -13.30
N ASP A 153 3.61 -14.20 -12.36
CA ASP A 153 3.40 -12.80 -11.96
C ASP A 153 4.44 -12.37 -10.92
N LYS A 154 5.68 -12.18 -11.39
CA LYS A 154 6.83 -11.77 -10.55
C LYS A 154 6.69 -10.35 -9.99
N GLU A 155 5.79 -9.54 -10.56
CA GLU A 155 5.56 -8.17 -10.12
C GLU A 155 4.48 -8.05 -9.03
N LEU A 156 3.52 -8.99 -8.92
CA LEU A 156 2.44 -8.93 -7.92
C LEU A 156 2.37 -10.13 -6.96
N TYR A 157 3.12 -11.22 -7.19
CA TYR A 157 3.17 -12.35 -6.26
C TYR A 157 4.59 -12.88 -6.07
N ASN A 158 5.01 -12.99 -4.81
CA ASN A 158 6.11 -13.85 -4.42
C ASN A 158 5.85 -14.42 -3.00
N LEU A 159 6.18 -15.71 -2.82
CA LEU A 159 6.20 -16.54 -1.58
C LEU A 159 5.00 -17.46 -1.24
N SER A 160 5.37 -18.60 -0.62
CA SER A 160 4.56 -19.73 -0.14
C SER A 160 4.72 -19.94 1.38
N VAL A 161 3.73 -20.56 2.05
CA VAL A 161 3.66 -20.70 3.53
C VAL A 161 3.25 -22.14 3.94
N PRO A 162 3.83 -22.71 5.03
CA PRO A 162 3.55 -24.08 5.51
C PRO A 162 2.32 -24.26 6.43
N GLU A 163 1.97 -25.53 6.63
CA GLU A 163 0.63 -26.04 6.95
C GLU A 163 0.12 -25.88 8.41
N TRP A 164 0.92 -25.36 9.35
CA TRP A 164 0.59 -25.42 10.78
C TRP A 164 -0.26 -24.25 11.31
N ALA A 165 -0.62 -23.26 10.49
CA ALA A 165 -1.19 -21.97 10.92
C ALA A 165 -2.70 -21.93 11.28
N ASN A 166 -3.35 -23.08 11.54
CA ASN A 166 -4.83 -23.20 11.50
C ASN A 166 -5.61 -23.04 12.84
N SER A 167 -5.16 -22.29 13.87
CA SER A 167 -5.86 -22.33 15.19
C SER A 167 -6.15 -21.05 16.03
N TYR A 168 -6.01 -19.80 15.56
CA TYR A 168 -5.95 -18.64 16.50
C TYR A 168 -6.79 -17.34 16.24
N TYR A 169 -7.88 -17.31 15.44
CA TYR A 169 -8.65 -16.06 15.09
C TYR A 169 -9.73 -15.68 16.13
N PRO A 170 -10.13 -14.40 16.41
CA PRO A 170 -9.83 -13.08 15.77
C PRO A 170 -8.79 -12.16 16.44
N GLN A 171 -8.55 -12.33 17.72
CA GLN A 171 -7.30 -11.97 18.37
C GLN A 171 -6.95 -13.16 19.26
N PRO A 172 -5.67 -13.53 19.39
CA PRO A 172 -4.47 -12.74 19.04
C PRO A 172 -4.04 -12.72 17.54
N LEU A 173 -4.77 -13.31 16.58
CA LEU A 173 -4.27 -13.41 15.20
C LEU A 173 -4.11 -12.13 14.38
N GLY A 174 -4.81 -11.02 14.66
CA GLY A 174 -4.73 -9.85 13.78
C GLY A 174 -3.31 -9.29 13.65
N ASN A 175 -2.57 -9.28 14.77
CA ASN A 175 -1.21 -8.75 14.81
C ASN A 175 -0.16 -9.81 14.43
N LEU A 176 -0.47 -11.10 14.61
CA LEU A 176 0.42 -12.21 14.26
C LEU A 176 0.35 -12.49 12.75
N PHE A 177 -0.84 -12.39 12.15
CA PHE A 177 -1.03 -12.42 10.71
C PHE A 177 -0.28 -11.28 10.03
N LEU A 178 -0.37 -10.06 10.57
CA LEU A 178 0.41 -8.94 10.06
C LEU A 178 1.91 -9.20 10.18
N LEU A 179 2.36 -9.71 11.33
CA LEU A 179 3.77 -9.98 11.59
C LEU A 179 4.35 -11.11 10.72
N GLU A 180 3.69 -12.27 10.68
CA GLU A 180 4.16 -13.48 10.00
C GLU A 180 3.90 -13.47 8.50
N SER A 181 2.80 -12.87 8.02
CA SER A 181 2.41 -12.96 6.60
C SER A 181 2.83 -11.77 5.75
N PHE A 182 3.04 -10.58 6.34
CA PHE A 182 3.37 -9.38 5.57
C PHE A 182 4.64 -8.68 6.05
N ILE A 183 4.79 -8.43 7.35
CA ILE A 183 6.00 -7.76 7.87
C ILE A 183 7.23 -8.62 7.62
N ALA A 184 7.18 -9.92 7.94
CA ALA A 184 8.28 -10.84 7.67
C ALA A 184 8.60 -10.96 6.17
N ALA A 185 7.59 -10.89 5.29
CA ALA A 185 7.75 -11.10 3.84
C ALA A 185 8.52 -9.97 3.13
N ALA A 186 8.60 -8.78 3.73
CA ALA A 186 9.39 -7.64 3.23
C ALA A 186 10.15 -6.93 4.38
N GLY A 187 10.55 -7.70 5.39
CA GLY A 187 11.14 -7.18 6.63
C GLY A 187 12.65 -6.98 6.59
N THR A 188 13.32 -7.43 5.52
CA THR A 188 14.75 -7.20 5.26
C THR A 188 14.93 -6.56 3.89
N GLU A 189 16.03 -5.84 3.69
CA GLU A 189 16.37 -5.26 2.38
C GLU A 189 16.37 -6.34 1.28
N GLU A 190 16.95 -7.51 1.54
CA GLU A 190 16.95 -8.66 0.61
C GLU A 190 15.52 -9.06 0.21
N LEU A 191 14.61 -9.21 1.18
CA LEU A 191 13.23 -9.56 0.90
C LEU A 191 12.49 -8.43 0.18
N GLN A 192 12.77 -7.17 0.52
CA GLN A 192 12.22 -6.00 -0.17
C GLN A 192 12.65 -5.95 -1.63
N ARG A 193 13.92 -6.27 -1.94
CA ARG A 193 14.45 -6.39 -3.30
C ARG A 193 13.70 -7.44 -4.13
N LEU A 194 13.27 -8.53 -3.50
CA LEU A 194 12.59 -9.66 -4.16
C LEU A 194 11.05 -9.54 -4.18
N SER A 195 10.46 -8.72 -3.32
CA SER A 195 9.00 -8.54 -3.18
C SER A 195 8.53 -7.25 -3.88
N THR A 196 8.74 -6.09 -3.27
CA THR A 196 8.30 -4.80 -3.81
C THR A 196 9.29 -4.16 -4.78
N GLY A 197 10.56 -4.57 -4.73
CA GLY A 197 11.65 -4.04 -5.56
C GLY A 197 11.34 -4.04 -7.07
N PRO A 198 10.82 -5.14 -7.66
CA PRO A 198 10.47 -5.17 -9.09
C PRO A 198 9.40 -4.15 -9.47
N LEU A 199 8.33 -4.04 -8.68
CA LEU A 199 7.28 -3.06 -8.92
C LEU A 199 7.82 -1.63 -8.78
N LEU A 200 8.62 -1.36 -7.75
CA LEU A 200 9.19 -0.04 -7.54
C LEU A 200 10.19 0.35 -8.64
N LYS A 201 10.97 -0.63 -9.15
CA LYS A 201 11.84 -0.46 -10.32
C LYS A 201 11.05 -0.04 -11.54
N GLU A 202 9.90 -0.66 -11.80
CA GLU A 202 9.01 -0.29 -12.90
C GLU A 202 8.46 1.14 -12.73
N ILE A 203 7.99 1.48 -11.52
CA ILE A 203 7.45 2.81 -11.21
C ILE A 203 8.52 3.89 -11.42
N ILE A 204 9.74 3.68 -10.92
CA ILE A 204 10.87 4.61 -11.10
C ILE A 204 11.25 4.71 -12.58
N ALA A 205 11.33 3.60 -13.31
CA ALA A 205 11.67 3.61 -14.73
C ALA A 205 10.64 4.40 -15.55
N ASN A 206 9.34 4.18 -15.31
CA ASN A 206 8.27 4.93 -15.97
C ASN A 206 8.33 6.42 -15.64
N THR A 207 8.61 6.76 -14.37
CA THR A 207 8.76 8.14 -13.90
C THR A 207 9.94 8.85 -14.59
N LEU A 208 11.11 8.20 -14.64
CA LEU A 208 12.29 8.76 -15.31
C LEU A 208 12.07 8.89 -16.82
N ALA A 209 11.41 7.91 -17.44
CA ALA A 209 11.03 7.99 -18.84
C ALA A 209 10.05 9.15 -19.11
N LYS A 210 9.12 9.43 -18.18
CA LYS A 210 8.21 10.58 -18.26
C LYS A 210 8.97 11.90 -18.24
N VAL A 211 9.90 12.06 -17.29
CA VAL A 211 10.74 13.26 -17.16
C VAL A 211 11.61 13.48 -18.40
N ASN A 212 12.17 12.40 -18.95
CA ASN A 212 13.04 12.47 -20.12
C ASN A 212 12.28 12.57 -21.46
N GLY A 213 10.95 12.54 -21.45
CA GLY A 213 10.13 12.55 -22.67
C GLY A 213 10.30 11.29 -23.53
N THR A 214 10.73 10.18 -22.93
CA THR A 214 10.95 8.89 -23.61
C THR A 214 9.88 7.84 -23.28
N LEU A 215 8.96 8.14 -22.36
CA LEU A 215 7.85 7.26 -22.03
C LEU A 215 6.95 7.04 -23.25
N SER A 216 6.74 5.79 -23.63
CA SER A 216 5.96 5.43 -24.82
C SER A 216 5.07 4.22 -24.58
N PRO A 217 3.74 4.34 -24.75
CA PRO A 217 2.97 5.58 -24.86
C PRO A 217 3.15 6.53 -23.66
N ASP A 218 3.02 7.84 -23.89
CA ASP A 218 3.22 8.91 -22.90
C ASP A 218 2.06 9.02 -21.89
N ARG A 219 1.83 7.94 -21.14
CA ARG A 219 0.70 7.82 -20.22
C ARG A 219 0.81 8.80 -19.05
N GLY A 220 -0.34 9.24 -18.55
CA GLY A 220 -0.45 10.04 -17.33
C GLY A 220 -0.67 9.19 -16.08
N LEU A 221 -1.24 7.99 -16.24
CA LEU A 221 -1.65 7.15 -15.10
C LEU A 221 -1.34 5.67 -15.33
N TYR A 222 -0.71 5.06 -14.33
CA TYR A 222 -0.51 3.62 -14.19
C TYR A 222 -1.26 3.12 -12.96
N ILE A 223 -2.10 2.11 -13.14
CA ILE A 223 -2.88 1.47 -12.07
C ILE A 223 -2.46 0.01 -11.92
N TYR A 224 -2.20 -0.38 -10.68
CA TYR A 224 -1.89 -1.74 -10.26
C TYR A 224 -2.96 -2.23 -9.25
N SER A 225 -3.79 -3.19 -9.67
CA SER A 225 -4.83 -3.82 -8.84
C SER A 225 -4.33 -5.13 -8.21
N ALA A 226 -4.20 -5.14 -6.89
CA ALA A 226 -3.46 -6.17 -6.17
C ALA A 226 -4.06 -6.47 -4.78
N HIS A 227 -3.23 -6.91 -3.83
CA HIS A 227 -3.64 -7.36 -2.50
C HIS A 227 -3.10 -6.45 -1.40
N ASP A 228 -3.51 -6.75 -0.16
CA ASP A 228 -2.96 -6.13 1.04
C ASP A 228 -1.45 -6.36 1.17
N SER A 229 -0.95 -7.57 0.86
CA SER A 229 0.49 -7.86 0.84
C SER A 229 1.25 -6.82 0.03
N ASN A 230 0.85 -6.59 -1.22
CA ASN A 230 1.58 -5.70 -2.11
C ASN A 230 1.63 -4.26 -1.57
N VAL A 231 0.54 -3.81 -0.93
CA VAL A 231 0.48 -2.50 -0.29
C VAL A 231 1.39 -2.45 0.94
N VAL A 232 1.40 -3.51 1.77
CA VAL A 232 2.31 -3.60 2.91
C VAL A 232 3.76 -3.63 2.44
N ASP A 233 4.11 -4.47 1.47
CA ASP A 233 5.46 -4.61 0.93
C ASP A 233 5.96 -3.28 0.36
N LEU A 234 5.13 -2.56 -0.40
CA LEU A 234 5.48 -1.25 -0.92
C LEU A 234 5.68 -0.22 0.20
N LEU A 235 4.78 -0.17 1.19
CA LEU A 235 4.91 0.77 2.31
C LEU A 235 6.13 0.43 3.19
N GLN A 236 6.49 -0.85 3.33
CA GLN A 236 7.70 -1.28 4.05
C GLN A 236 8.97 -0.95 3.27
N GLY A 237 9.00 -1.20 1.96
CA GLY A 237 10.13 -0.82 1.11
C GLY A 237 10.37 0.69 1.05
N LEU A 238 9.31 1.49 1.24
CA LEU A 238 9.40 2.95 1.37
C LEU A 238 9.62 3.42 2.82
N ASP A 239 9.75 2.51 3.78
CA ASP A 239 9.91 2.75 5.23
C ASP A 239 8.86 3.70 5.83
N VAL A 240 7.61 3.52 5.41
CA VAL A 240 6.43 4.34 5.83
C VAL A 240 5.23 3.48 6.24
N PHE A 241 5.43 2.17 6.42
CA PHE A 241 4.37 1.28 6.89
C PHE A 241 4.06 1.52 8.37
N ASN A 242 2.78 1.72 8.67
CA ASN A 242 2.33 2.10 10.01
C ASN A 242 2.01 0.91 10.94
N GLY A 243 2.23 -0.33 10.49
CA GLY A 243 1.93 -1.53 11.28
C GLY A 243 0.42 -1.81 11.44
N ILE A 244 -0.43 -1.24 10.59
CA ILE A 244 -1.88 -1.45 10.62
C ILE A 244 -2.30 -2.25 9.39
N LEU A 245 -3.22 -3.21 9.59
CA LEU A 245 -3.83 -3.96 8.49
C LEU A 245 -4.39 -3.01 7.43
N VAL A 246 -4.01 -3.27 6.18
CA VAL A 246 -4.37 -2.48 5.01
C VAL A 246 -5.87 -2.63 4.74
N PRO A 247 -6.70 -1.57 4.82
CA PRO A 247 -8.15 -1.68 4.59
C PRO A 247 -8.50 -2.05 3.14
N TYR A 248 -9.71 -2.55 2.91
CA TYR A 248 -10.18 -2.81 1.54
C TYR A 248 -10.22 -1.54 0.71
N ALA A 249 -9.94 -1.68 -0.58
CA ALA A 249 -9.84 -0.57 -1.53
C ALA A 249 -8.86 0.54 -1.08
N SER A 250 -7.88 0.24 -0.21
CA SER A 250 -6.83 1.22 0.08
C SER A 250 -5.90 1.38 -1.11
N ALA A 251 -5.35 2.57 -1.32
CA ALA A 251 -4.44 2.87 -2.42
C ALA A 251 -3.20 3.63 -1.96
N VAL A 252 -2.03 3.26 -2.47
CA VAL A 252 -0.79 4.04 -2.41
C VAL A 252 -0.62 4.73 -3.75
N MET A 253 -0.47 6.05 -3.72
CA MET A 253 -0.22 6.88 -4.89
C MET A 253 1.21 7.40 -4.83
N ILE A 254 2.02 7.08 -5.84
CA ILE A 254 3.32 7.69 -6.08
C ILE A 254 3.14 8.67 -7.23
N GLU A 255 3.26 9.96 -6.94
CA GLU A 255 2.92 11.04 -7.87
C GLU A 255 4.17 11.84 -8.21
N LEU A 256 4.47 11.93 -9.52
CA LEU A 256 5.46 12.84 -10.06
C LEU A 256 4.85 14.23 -10.16
N ARG A 257 5.50 15.20 -9.51
CA ARG A 257 5.10 16.59 -9.47
C ARG A 257 6.14 17.48 -10.14
N SER A 258 5.66 18.52 -10.81
CA SER A 258 6.49 19.60 -11.32
C SER A 258 6.23 20.88 -10.51
N LYS A 259 7.31 21.50 -10.03
CA LYS A 259 7.28 22.77 -9.31
C LYS A 259 8.53 23.58 -9.66
N ALA A 260 8.36 24.80 -10.16
CA ALA A 260 9.47 25.69 -10.54
C ALA A 260 10.52 25.02 -11.46
N ASP A 261 10.03 24.28 -12.47
CA ASP A 261 10.85 23.52 -13.43
C ASP A 261 11.71 22.38 -12.83
N GLU A 262 11.45 22.01 -11.57
CA GLU A 262 12.03 20.86 -10.88
C GLU A 262 11.00 19.75 -10.68
N TYR A 263 11.50 18.52 -10.49
CA TYR A 263 10.68 17.32 -10.35
C TYR A 263 10.76 16.73 -8.94
N PHE A 264 9.59 16.38 -8.42
CA PHE A 264 9.43 15.85 -7.06
C PHE A 264 8.51 14.63 -7.07
N ILE A 265 8.68 13.77 -6.07
CA ILE A 265 7.80 12.67 -5.75
C ILE A 265 7.04 12.98 -4.47
N THR A 266 5.72 12.81 -4.52
CA THR A 266 4.89 12.71 -3.32
C THR A 266 4.31 11.31 -3.23
N VAL A 267 4.38 10.71 -2.04
CA VAL A 267 3.74 9.42 -1.75
C VAL A 267 2.53 9.68 -0.86
N SER A 268 1.36 9.19 -1.26
CA SER A 268 0.13 9.34 -0.47
C SER A 268 -0.53 7.99 -0.23
N TYR A 269 -1.13 7.80 0.94
CA TYR A 269 -1.87 6.59 1.29
C TYR A 269 -3.33 6.91 1.59
N LYS A 270 -4.22 6.41 0.72
CA LYS A 270 -5.67 6.47 0.88
C LYS A 270 -6.14 5.16 1.51
N ASN A 271 -6.34 5.14 2.82
CA ASN A 271 -6.76 3.94 3.57
C ASN A 271 -8.26 3.92 3.91
N SER A 272 -9.05 4.81 3.29
CA SER A 272 -10.50 4.90 3.45
C SER A 272 -11.14 5.25 2.12
N THR A 273 -12.31 4.71 1.83
CA THR A 273 -13.09 5.11 0.64
C THR A 273 -13.59 6.55 0.77
N GLU A 274 -13.89 6.99 1.99
CA GLU A 274 -14.60 8.25 2.26
C GLU A 274 -13.66 9.42 2.61
N LEU A 275 -12.48 9.13 3.18
CA LEU A 275 -11.52 10.17 3.60
C LEU A 275 -10.47 10.45 2.52
N ASP A 276 -9.95 11.68 2.55
CA ASP A 276 -8.83 12.07 1.69
C ASP A 276 -7.54 11.30 2.02
N PRO A 277 -6.67 11.11 1.02
CA PRO A 277 -5.39 10.43 1.21
C PRO A 277 -4.46 11.20 2.15
N HIS A 278 -3.67 10.46 2.92
CA HIS A 278 -2.65 11.04 3.79
C HIS A 278 -1.32 11.13 3.03
N LEU A 279 -0.70 12.31 3.03
CA LEU A 279 0.65 12.48 2.51
C LEU A 279 1.65 11.80 3.44
N LEU A 280 2.52 10.96 2.87
CA LEU A 280 3.56 10.22 3.58
C LEU A 280 4.91 10.92 3.40
N GLN A 281 5.70 10.95 4.47
CA GLN A 281 7.07 11.45 4.45
C GLN A 281 8.03 10.27 4.58
N LEU A 282 8.85 10.06 3.54
CA LEU A 282 9.89 9.04 3.56
C LEU A 282 11.01 9.47 4.52
N PRO A 283 11.56 8.55 5.32
CA PRO A 283 12.76 8.81 6.10
C PRO A 283 13.90 9.31 5.20
N GLY A 284 14.53 10.42 5.62
CA GLY A 284 15.59 11.05 4.82
C GLY A 284 15.11 11.97 3.69
N CYS A 285 13.80 12.20 3.56
CA CYS A 285 13.24 13.17 2.62
C CYS A 285 12.12 14.02 3.25
N ASP A 286 11.81 15.16 2.62
CA ASP A 286 10.56 15.87 2.88
C ASP A 286 9.39 15.19 2.15
N ALA A 287 8.16 15.51 2.54
CA ALA A 287 6.97 14.95 1.91
C ALA A 287 6.85 15.29 0.40
N LEU A 288 7.43 16.43 -0.01
CA LEU A 288 7.72 16.77 -1.41
C LEU A 288 9.18 16.39 -1.70
N CYS A 289 9.41 15.11 -1.99
CA CYS A 289 10.76 14.56 -2.09
C CYS A 289 11.38 14.85 -3.47
N PRO A 290 12.56 15.47 -3.59
CA PRO A 290 13.21 15.64 -4.90
C PRO A 290 13.36 14.29 -5.61
N LEU A 291 13.10 14.25 -6.92
CA LEU A 291 13.10 12.99 -7.68
C LEU A 291 14.42 12.21 -7.53
N ASP A 292 15.55 12.90 -7.63
CA ASP A 292 16.88 12.26 -7.49
C ASP A 292 17.08 11.69 -6.07
N SER A 293 16.58 12.38 -5.05
CA SER A 293 16.60 11.89 -3.66
C SER A 293 15.72 10.65 -3.50
N PHE A 294 14.53 10.64 -4.09
CA PHE A 294 13.65 9.46 -4.06
C PHE A 294 14.32 8.25 -4.72
N VAL A 295 14.98 8.44 -5.87
CA VAL A 295 15.71 7.38 -6.58
C VAL A 295 16.86 6.85 -5.73
N GLU A 296 17.67 7.72 -5.12
CA GLU A 296 18.79 7.27 -4.29
C GLU A 296 18.33 6.61 -2.98
N LEU A 297 17.25 7.08 -2.35
CA LEU A 297 16.68 6.47 -1.14
C LEU A 297 16.13 5.06 -1.39
N THR A 298 15.55 4.82 -2.56
CA THR A 298 14.93 3.53 -2.91
C THR A 298 15.90 2.55 -3.54
N LYS A 299 17.06 3.02 -4.02
CA LYS A 299 18.09 2.22 -4.70
C LYS A 299 18.49 0.91 -3.99
N PRO A 300 18.66 0.85 -2.64
CA PRO A 300 19.04 -0.39 -1.97
C PRO A 300 18.02 -1.53 -2.18
N ILE A 301 16.75 -1.20 -2.37
CA ILE A 301 15.68 -2.19 -2.56
C ILE A 301 15.34 -2.45 -4.04
N ILE A 302 16.08 -1.86 -4.98
CA ILE A 302 15.89 -2.10 -6.41
C ILE A 302 16.79 -3.27 -6.86
N PRO A 303 16.21 -4.40 -7.32
CA PRO A 303 17.00 -5.52 -7.82
C PRO A 303 17.73 -5.14 -9.11
N ASP A 304 18.97 -5.58 -9.26
CA ASP A 304 19.74 -5.44 -10.49
C ASP A 304 19.23 -6.44 -11.54
N ASP A 305 19.24 -7.72 -11.17
CA ASP A 305 18.70 -8.83 -11.95
C ASP A 305 17.96 -9.81 -11.03
N LEU A 306 16.63 -9.73 -11.11
CA LEU A 306 15.73 -10.54 -10.30
C LEU A 306 15.92 -12.04 -10.52
N THR A 307 16.35 -12.48 -11.71
CA THR A 307 16.51 -13.91 -11.99
C THR A 307 17.72 -14.46 -11.26
N THR A 308 18.84 -13.73 -11.24
CA THR A 308 20.03 -14.13 -10.50
C THR A 308 19.84 -13.99 -8.99
N GLU A 309 19.19 -12.91 -8.55
CA GLU A 309 18.94 -12.68 -7.11
C GLU A 309 17.95 -13.70 -6.52
N CYS A 310 17.00 -14.21 -7.32
CA CYS A 310 16.15 -15.34 -6.92
C CYS A 310 16.82 -16.72 -7.04
N ALA A 311 17.99 -16.82 -7.67
CA ALA A 311 18.69 -18.09 -7.91
C ALA A 311 19.74 -18.42 -6.84
N GLU A 312 19.94 -17.55 -5.84
CA GLU A 312 20.87 -17.84 -4.74
C GLU A 312 20.41 -19.06 -3.92
N GLU A 313 21.33 -20.00 -3.66
CA GLU A 313 21.02 -21.20 -2.90
C GLU A 313 20.73 -20.85 -1.43
N VAL A 314 19.58 -21.30 -0.92
CA VAL A 314 19.25 -21.21 0.51
C VAL A 314 20.34 -21.92 1.32
N VAL A 315 21.17 -21.15 2.02
CA VAL A 315 22.23 -21.72 2.87
C VAL A 315 21.58 -22.32 4.12
N ALA A 316 21.62 -23.66 4.21
CA ALA A 316 21.08 -24.37 5.37
C ALA A 316 21.78 -23.90 6.67
N GLY A 317 20.99 -23.46 7.65
CA GLY A 317 21.48 -23.01 8.96
C GLY A 317 21.76 -21.51 9.10
N GLN A 318 21.43 -20.69 8.10
CA GLN A 318 21.46 -19.23 8.22
C GLN A 318 20.36 -18.73 9.16
N GLU A 319 20.75 -17.89 10.15
CA GLU A 319 19.80 -17.20 11.02
C GLU A 319 19.44 -15.83 10.43
N TYR A 320 18.15 -15.57 10.26
CA TYR A 320 17.64 -14.28 9.83
C TYR A 320 17.10 -13.51 11.04
N HIS A 321 17.51 -12.24 11.15
CA HIS A 321 17.09 -11.35 12.23
C HIS A 321 16.16 -10.26 11.68
N PHE A 322 15.00 -10.10 12.31
CA PHE A 322 14.01 -9.06 11.97
C PHE A 322 13.83 -8.09 13.13
N GLU A 323 13.70 -6.80 12.81
CA GLU A 323 13.34 -5.75 13.78
C GLU A 323 11.84 -5.43 13.65
N ILE A 324 11.11 -5.51 14.76
CA ILE A 324 9.66 -5.25 14.78
C ILE A 324 9.40 -3.89 15.46
N PRO A 325 8.60 -2.99 14.86
CA PRO A 325 8.20 -1.75 15.51
C PRO A 325 7.48 -2.03 16.82
N ALA A 326 7.85 -1.32 17.90
CA ALA A 326 7.24 -1.52 19.22
C ALA A 326 5.70 -1.34 19.21
N ALA A 327 5.16 -0.51 18.31
CA ALA A 327 3.72 -0.33 18.14
C ALA A 327 2.98 -1.58 17.61
N ALA A 328 3.69 -2.52 16.99
CA ALA A 328 3.13 -3.78 16.50
C ALA A 328 3.10 -4.88 17.57
N ILE A 329 3.75 -4.67 18.73
CA ILE A 329 3.83 -5.63 19.84
C ILE A 329 2.85 -5.21 20.93
N LEU A 330 1.81 -6.03 21.15
CA LEU A 330 0.85 -5.78 22.23
C LEU A 330 1.45 -6.13 23.60
N PRO A 331 1.10 -5.40 24.68
CA PRO A 331 1.59 -5.67 26.04
C PRO A 331 1.34 -7.10 26.49
N GLU A 332 0.23 -7.72 26.08
CA GLU A 332 -0.09 -9.11 26.35
C GLU A 332 0.88 -10.13 25.72
N TRP A 333 1.74 -9.74 24.78
CA TRP A 333 2.65 -10.65 24.07
C TRP A 333 4.09 -10.58 24.56
N GLU A 334 4.40 -9.68 25.49
CA GLU A 334 5.73 -9.58 26.11
C GLU A 334 6.20 -10.91 26.72
N HIS A 335 5.26 -11.77 27.16
CA HIS A 335 5.59 -13.09 27.72
C HIS A 335 5.91 -14.15 26.65
N CYS A 336 5.48 -13.97 25.40
CA CYS A 336 5.76 -14.89 24.28
C CYS A 336 7.20 -14.73 23.79
N PHE A 337 7.75 -13.53 23.95
CA PHE A 337 9.15 -13.23 23.71
C PHE A 337 9.90 -13.40 25.03
N GLN A 338 10.42 -14.61 25.30
CA GLN A 338 11.01 -14.99 26.58
C GLN A 338 11.98 -13.94 27.17
N GLN A 339 11.47 -13.20 28.16
CA GLN A 339 12.13 -12.44 29.24
C GLN A 339 13.30 -11.47 28.93
N PRO A 340 13.34 -10.33 29.64
CA PRO A 340 13.70 -9.05 29.04
C PRO A 340 15.01 -8.48 29.59
N THR A 341 15.71 -7.72 28.75
CA THR A 341 16.29 -6.46 29.20
C THR A 341 15.94 -5.38 28.21
N VAL A 342 14.84 -4.68 28.46
CA VAL A 342 14.62 -3.35 27.90
C VAL A 342 15.69 -2.44 28.50
N LYS A 343 16.67 -2.07 27.67
CA LYS A 343 17.58 -0.98 27.97
C LYS A 343 17.59 -0.07 26.75
N ASP A 344 17.18 1.18 26.95
CA ASP A 344 17.39 2.28 26.00
C ASP A 344 16.59 2.24 24.68
N GLY A 345 15.37 1.69 24.70
CA GLY A 345 14.35 1.98 23.67
C GLY A 345 14.65 1.48 22.24
N ARG A 346 15.23 0.27 22.08
CA ARG A 346 15.48 -0.33 20.76
C ARG A 346 14.80 -1.69 20.55
N PHE A 347 14.53 -1.94 19.27
CA PHE A 347 13.77 -3.01 18.61
C PHE A 347 13.99 -4.45 19.11
N HIS A 348 12.95 -5.27 18.96
CA HIS A 348 12.98 -6.71 19.26
C HIS A 348 13.59 -7.50 18.10
N ARG A 349 14.46 -8.47 18.42
CA ARG A 349 15.13 -9.37 17.45
C ARG A 349 14.42 -10.72 17.43
N ILE A 350 13.77 -11.08 16.31
CA ILE A 350 13.31 -12.46 16.08
C ILE A 350 14.34 -13.18 15.22
N SER A 351 14.81 -14.35 15.66
CA SER A 351 15.71 -15.24 14.91
C SER A 351 14.95 -16.47 14.43
N PHE A 352 15.02 -16.79 13.14
CA PHE A 352 14.54 -18.07 12.59
C PHE A 352 15.73 -18.90 12.09
N THR A 353 15.73 -20.20 12.39
CA THR A 353 16.74 -21.16 11.88
C THR A 353 16.04 -22.15 10.96
N THR A 354 16.50 -22.28 9.72
CA THR A 354 15.99 -23.29 8.78
C THR A 354 16.38 -24.70 9.24
N LYS A 355 15.44 -25.65 9.20
CA LYS A 355 15.71 -27.08 9.47
C LYS A 355 15.53 -27.89 8.19
N ASN A 356 16.42 -28.86 7.98
CA ASN A 356 16.32 -29.83 6.87
C ASN A 356 14.97 -30.56 6.90
N HIS A 357 14.19 -30.44 5.83
CA HIS A 357 13.23 -31.47 5.49
C HIS A 357 14.00 -32.61 4.81
N LYS A 358 14.02 -33.78 5.45
CA LYS A 358 14.50 -35.03 4.84
C LYS A 358 13.47 -35.61 3.89
#